data_AF-A0A963GWS6-F1
#
_entry.id   AF-A0A963GWS6-F1
#
_cell.length_a   1.000
_cell.length_b   1.000
_cell.length_c   1.000
_cell.angle_alpha   90.00
_cell.angle_beta   90.00
_cell.angle_gamma   90.00
#
_symmetry.space_group_name_H-M   'P 1'
#
loop_
_entity.id
_entity.type
_entity.pdbx_description
1 polymer ?
#
loop_
_entity_poly.entity_id
_entity_poly.type
_entity_poly.pdbx_seq_one_letter_code
_entity_poly.pdbx_strand_id
1 'polypeptide(L)'
;MTIATTDIKLRTSERLTDNADGGGRQTSGTIVDGQLNNLFQDTSRLDRVTGRVSLRKGYMHVDTVNVDTLLGAHVILTDPPDDDYTYCCVFATGSPTDERLAAQNRVEAYVIAGPESSFALYGNHIVGQRLIRMTCRAQTLSPDQGEVLLLSTEASGYTANQQFVRIESVDSRTTQVFTDGSGDYERDVLVCTISAPIRFDFYGLDTPPRFSTTKAPTRVRRTQVADAARYFSVQPLLEAADADDLQVLVSSP
;
A
#
# COMPACT_ATOMS: atom_id res chain seq x y z
N MET A 1 16.79 -25.90 30.59
CA MET A 1 17.21 -24.71 31.35
C MET A 1 16.34 -23.57 30.88
N THR A 2 15.59 -22.91 31.77
CA THR A 2 14.55 -21.94 31.41
C THR A 2 15.03 -20.83 30.47
N ILE A 3 14.22 -20.50 29.45
CA ILE A 3 14.40 -19.29 28.63
C ILE A 3 14.13 -18.08 29.53
N ALA A 4 15.11 -17.20 29.70
CA ALA A 4 14.98 -15.97 30.46
C ALA A 4 14.44 -14.82 29.61
N THR A 5 13.90 -13.78 30.26
CA THR A 5 13.44 -12.57 29.57
C THR A 5 14.58 -11.87 28.81
N THR A 6 15.80 -11.92 29.34
CA THR A 6 17.02 -11.38 28.72
C THR A 6 17.44 -12.12 27.45
N ASP A 7 16.91 -13.32 27.22
CA ASP A 7 17.22 -14.11 26.03
C ASP A 7 16.34 -13.69 24.85
N ILE A 8 15.23 -12.97 25.08
CA ILE A 8 14.36 -12.45 24.04
C ILE A 8 14.96 -11.14 23.52
N LYS A 9 15.46 -11.16 22.29
CA LYS A 9 16.14 -10.03 21.66
C LYS A 9 15.43 -9.57 20.41
N LEU A 10 15.42 -8.25 20.20
CA LEU A 10 15.06 -7.68 18.91
C LEU A 10 16.31 -7.67 18.01
N ARG A 11 16.26 -8.32 16.85
CA ARG A 11 17.38 -8.42 15.90
C ARG A 11 17.14 -7.55 14.68
N THR A 12 18.24 -7.06 14.12
CA THR A 12 18.27 -6.26 12.90
C THR A 12 18.03 -7.12 11.66
N SER A 13 17.49 -6.49 10.63
CA SER A 13 17.45 -7.04 9.28
C SER A 13 18.77 -6.85 8.55
N GLU A 14 18.98 -7.61 7.47
CA GLU A 14 20.17 -7.57 6.62
C GLU A 14 20.51 -6.17 6.15
N ARG A 15 19.49 -5.38 5.79
CA ARG A 15 19.63 -3.98 5.39
C ARG A 15 18.67 -3.10 6.18
N LEU A 16 19.20 -2.41 7.18
CA LEU A 16 18.42 -1.47 8.01
C LEU A 16 18.26 -0.09 7.34
N THR A 17 17.93 -0.08 6.05
CA THR A 17 17.82 1.14 5.23
C THR A 17 16.36 1.46 4.90
N ASP A 18 16.11 2.72 4.53
CA ASP A 18 14.80 3.18 4.05
C ASP A 18 14.60 2.98 2.54
N ASN A 19 15.53 2.27 1.90
CA ASN A 19 15.54 2.05 0.46
C ASN A 19 14.58 0.90 0.09
N ALA A 20 14.24 0.80 -1.19
CA ALA A 20 13.36 -0.26 -1.70
C ALA A 20 13.83 -1.68 -1.33
N ASP A 21 15.15 -1.87 -1.23
CA ASP A 21 15.82 -3.13 -0.89
C ASP A 21 16.09 -3.32 0.62
N GLY A 22 15.65 -2.38 1.46
CA GLY A 22 15.75 -2.49 2.92
C GLY A 22 14.97 -3.70 3.46
N GLY A 23 15.35 -4.26 4.61
CA GLY A 23 14.82 -5.52 5.12
C GLY A 23 15.74 -6.70 4.76
N GLY A 24 15.17 -7.79 4.24
CA GLY A 24 15.92 -9.00 3.90
C GLY A 24 15.87 -10.06 5.01
N ARG A 25 16.97 -10.80 5.23
CA ARG A 25 17.06 -11.86 6.26
C ARG A 25 17.40 -11.30 7.65
N GLN A 26 17.15 -12.08 8.69
CA GLN A 26 17.62 -11.76 10.05
C GLN A 26 19.15 -11.86 10.09
N THR A 27 19.80 -10.92 10.81
CA THR A 27 21.23 -10.99 11.12
C THR A 27 21.48 -11.22 12.62
N SER A 28 22.74 -11.36 13.00
CA SER A 28 23.17 -11.40 14.41
C SER A 28 23.16 -10.02 15.09
N GLY A 29 22.96 -8.93 14.35
CA GLY A 29 22.90 -7.58 14.94
C GLY A 29 21.69 -7.45 15.87
N THR A 30 21.92 -6.94 17.08
CA THR A 30 20.86 -6.73 18.09
C THR A 30 20.47 -5.27 18.13
N ILE A 31 19.17 -5.01 18.15
CA ILE A 31 18.61 -3.69 18.48
C ILE A 31 18.63 -3.58 20.00
N VAL A 32 19.59 -2.82 20.49
CA VAL A 32 19.84 -2.56 21.91
C VAL A 32 18.87 -1.49 22.39
N ASP A 33 18.26 -1.75 23.54
CA ASP A 33 17.36 -0.82 24.21
C ASP A 33 18.07 0.49 24.60
N GLY A 34 17.36 1.62 24.49
CA GLY A 34 17.88 2.96 24.75
C GLY A 34 18.95 3.47 23.77
N GLN A 35 19.39 2.66 22.81
CA GLN A 35 20.37 3.09 21.82
C GLN A 35 19.69 3.87 20.68
N LEU A 36 20.02 5.16 20.59
CA LEU A 36 19.57 6.02 19.51
C LEU A 36 20.04 5.52 18.15
N ASN A 37 19.24 5.77 17.12
CA ASN A 37 19.55 5.47 15.72
C ASN A 37 19.77 3.98 15.37
N ASN A 38 19.34 3.06 16.24
CA ASN A 38 19.56 1.63 16.06
C ASN A 38 18.51 0.93 15.17
N LEU A 39 17.30 1.51 15.05
CA LEU A 39 16.23 1.00 14.19
C LEU A 39 15.76 2.05 13.17
N PHE A 40 15.36 3.22 13.67
CA PHE A 40 15.03 4.38 12.85
C PHE A 40 16.15 5.40 12.95
N GLN A 41 16.36 6.18 11.90
CA GLN A 41 17.32 7.29 11.91
C GLN A 41 16.61 8.56 12.39
N ASP A 42 17.39 9.55 12.80
CA ASP A 42 16.89 10.86 13.19
C ASP A 42 16.03 11.50 12.08
N THR A 43 14.90 12.07 12.48
CA THR A 43 13.97 12.77 11.58
C THR A 43 14.50 14.18 11.30
N SER A 44 14.62 14.56 10.02
CA SER A 44 15.06 15.89 9.66
C SER A 44 13.94 16.94 9.80
N ARG A 45 14.32 18.23 9.90
CA ARG A 45 13.34 19.33 9.87
C ARG A 45 12.51 19.37 8.58
N LEU A 46 13.09 18.93 7.46
CA LEU A 46 12.38 18.85 6.19
C LEU A 46 11.34 17.74 6.25
N ASP A 47 11.70 16.57 6.79
CA ASP A 47 10.78 15.44 6.96
C ASP A 47 9.57 15.81 7.83
N ARG A 48 9.77 16.66 8.86
CA ARG A 48 8.66 17.19 9.68
C ARG A 48 7.71 18.12 8.91
N VAL A 49 8.21 18.86 7.92
CA VAL A 49 7.39 19.82 7.14
C VAL A 49 6.69 19.15 5.98
N THR A 50 7.38 18.27 5.24
CA THR A 50 6.82 17.61 4.06
C THR A 50 6.05 16.33 4.40
N GLY A 51 6.24 15.80 5.60
CA GLY A 51 5.85 14.45 5.96
C GLY A 51 6.79 13.42 5.32
N ARG A 52 7.03 12.32 6.05
CA ARG A 52 7.79 11.17 5.55
C ARG A 52 7.27 9.88 6.17
N VAL A 53 7.20 8.83 5.36
CA VAL A 53 6.87 7.48 5.82
C VAL A 53 8.13 6.62 5.80
N SER A 54 8.52 6.12 6.97
CA SER A 54 9.67 5.23 7.14
C SER A 54 9.19 3.86 7.64
N LEU A 55 9.54 2.81 6.91
CA LEU A 55 9.32 1.41 7.28
C LEU A 55 10.65 0.75 7.64
N ARG A 56 10.65 -0.02 8.72
CA ARG A 56 11.78 -0.83 9.19
C ARG A 56 11.33 -2.23 9.54
N LYS A 57 12.20 -3.19 9.26
CA LYS A 57 11.99 -4.59 9.60
C LYS A 57 12.90 -4.98 10.76
N GLY A 58 12.28 -5.48 11.83
CA GLY A 58 12.95 -6.09 12.97
C GLY A 58 12.45 -7.52 13.18
N TYR A 59 13.23 -8.31 13.93
CA TYR A 59 12.91 -9.70 14.26
C TYR A 59 12.87 -9.88 15.76
N MET A 60 11.95 -10.69 16.25
CA MET A 60 12.10 -11.29 17.57
C MET A 60 12.93 -12.57 17.44
N HIS A 61 13.94 -12.72 18.29
CA HIS A 61 14.77 -13.90 18.34
C HIS A 61 15.05 -14.31 19.78
N VAL A 62 14.99 -15.61 20.04
CA VAL A 62 15.38 -16.20 21.32
C VAL A 62 16.85 -16.62 21.22
N ASP A 63 17.70 -15.96 21.99
CA ASP A 63 19.14 -16.17 22.00
C ASP A 63 19.54 -17.12 23.13
N THR A 64 19.26 -18.42 22.95
CA THR A 64 19.61 -19.46 23.93
C THR A 64 20.47 -20.56 23.29
N VAL A 65 21.34 -21.15 24.09
CA VAL A 65 22.13 -22.35 23.71
C VAL A 65 21.40 -23.67 23.99
N ASN A 66 20.19 -23.59 24.55
CA ASN A 66 19.37 -24.75 24.90
C ASN A 66 18.46 -25.16 23.71
N VAL A 67 17.76 -26.28 23.89
CA VAL A 67 16.77 -26.80 22.93
C VAL A 67 15.33 -26.61 23.42
N ASP A 68 15.14 -25.78 24.44
CA ASP A 68 13.84 -25.54 25.04
C ASP A 68 12.97 -24.72 24.07
N THR A 69 11.69 -25.08 23.94
CA THR A 69 10.79 -24.48 22.96
C THR A 69 10.03 -23.30 23.56
N LEU A 70 10.13 -22.12 22.93
CA LEU A 70 9.25 -20.99 23.23
C LEU A 70 7.84 -21.28 22.72
N LEU A 71 6.86 -21.37 23.63
CA LEU A 71 5.48 -21.73 23.27
C LEU A 71 4.72 -20.63 22.53
N GLY A 72 5.09 -19.37 22.75
CA GLY A 72 4.49 -18.24 22.10
C GLY A 72 5.08 -16.94 22.57
N ALA A 73 5.01 -15.93 21.73
CA ALA A 73 5.37 -14.57 22.07
C ALA A 73 4.59 -13.58 21.22
N HIS A 74 4.46 -12.37 21.72
CA HIS A 74 3.73 -11.27 21.08
C HIS A 74 4.56 -10.00 21.19
N VAL A 75 4.24 -9.04 20.33
CA VAL A 75 4.84 -7.70 20.35
C VAL A 75 3.70 -6.72 20.55
N ILE A 76 3.89 -5.79 21.48
CA ILE A 76 2.95 -4.69 21.74
C ILE A 76 3.71 -3.37 21.65
N LEU A 77 3.00 -2.33 21.21
CA LEU A 77 3.43 -0.95 21.34
C LEU A 77 2.78 -0.41 22.61
N THR A 78 3.60 -0.05 23.60
CA THR A 78 3.11 0.45 24.90
C THR A 78 3.18 1.96 25.02
N ASP A 79 4.08 2.60 24.28
CA ASP A 79 4.38 4.01 24.39
C ASP A 79 4.45 4.63 22.98
N PRO A 80 3.66 5.67 22.67
CA PRO A 80 3.79 6.40 21.42
C PRO A 80 5.10 7.19 21.37
N PRO A 81 5.53 7.68 20.19
CA PRO A 81 6.65 8.61 20.09
C PRO A 81 6.38 9.90 20.88
N ASP A 82 7.40 10.45 21.54
CA ASP A 82 7.33 11.72 22.29
C ASP A 82 7.01 12.96 21.42
N ASP A 83 7.16 12.85 20.10
CA ASP A 83 6.87 13.91 19.14
C ASP A 83 5.43 13.78 18.64
N ASP A 84 4.57 14.75 18.99
CA ASP A 84 3.14 14.78 18.66
C ASP A 84 2.81 14.59 17.16
N TYR A 85 3.74 14.92 16.26
CA TYR A 85 3.56 14.75 14.81
C TYR A 85 4.16 13.45 14.25
N THR A 86 4.66 12.58 15.11
CA THR A 86 5.23 11.29 14.73
C THR A 86 4.35 10.15 15.22
N TYR A 87 3.81 9.39 14.28
CA TYR A 87 2.98 8.22 14.57
C TYR A 87 3.73 6.94 14.22
N CYS A 88 3.55 5.91 15.04
CA CYS A 88 4.12 4.59 14.80
C CYS A 88 3.02 3.53 14.69
N CYS A 89 3.26 2.54 13.83
CA CYS A 89 2.44 1.35 13.78
C CYS A 89 3.32 0.13 13.48
N VAL A 90 2.87 -1.03 13.95
CA VAL A 90 3.48 -2.32 13.70
C VAL A 90 2.49 -3.18 12.93
N PHE A 91 3.00 -3.88 11.92
CA PHE A 91 2.24 -4.85 11.14
C PHE A 91 3.14 -6.02 10.78
N ALA A 92 2.54 -7.15 10.44
CA ALA A 92 3.25 -8.34 9.99
C ALA A 92 2.97 -8.60 8.51
N THR A 93 4.04 -8.79 7.73
CA THR A 93 3.93 -9.22 6.33
C THR A 93 3.74 -10.73 6.20
N GLY A 94 4.07 -11.49 7.25
CA GLY A 94 4.05 -12.96 7.23
C GLY A 94 5.23 -13.59 6.49
N SER A 95 6.19 -12.77 6.03
CA SER A 95 7.40 -13.23 5.35
C SER A 95 8.62 -13.02 6.25
N PRO A 96 9.50 -14.02 6.40
CA PRO A 96 10.75 -13.85 7.12
C PRO A 96 11.81 -13.08 6.30
N THR A 97 11.64 -12.91 4.99
CA THR A 97 12.68 -12.36 4.10
C THR A 97 12.20 -11.25 3.16
N ASP A 98 11.00 -10.71 3.37
CA ASP A 98 10.52 -9.56 2.60
C ASP A 98 11.43 -8.34 2.76
N GLU A 99 11.51 -7.62 1.64
CA GLU A 99 12.13 -6.31 1.52
C GLU A 99 11.07 -5.21 1.64
N ARG A 100 11.52 -3.98 1.84
CA ARG A 100 10.68 -2.80 2.07
C ARG A 100 9.69 -2.60 0.94
N LEU A 101 10.11 -2.79 -0.32
CA LEU A 101 9.19 -2.65 -1.46
C LEU A 101 8.02 -3.63 -1.37
N ALA A 102 8.26 -4.88 -0.95
CA ALA A 102 7.20 -5.87 -0.78
C ALA A 102 6.29 -5.52 0.40
N ALA A 103 6.86 -5.04 1.52
CA ALA A 103 6.11 -4.57 2.67
C ALA A 103 5.25 -3.33 2.32
N GLN A 104 5.83 -2.35 1.62
CA GLN A 104 5.13 -1.18 1.11
C GLN A 104 3.99 -1.58 0.18
N ASN A 105 4.25 -2.45 -0.80
CA ASN A 105 3.22 -2.97 -1.69
C ASN A 105 2.10 -3.65 -0.91
N ARG A 106 2.40 -4.34 0.20
CA ARG A 106 1.38 -4.95 1.05
C ARG A 106 0.57 -3.93 1.84
N VAL A 107 1.18 -2.84 2.29
CA VAL A 107 0.48 -1.72 2.92
C VAL A 107 -0.41 -0.98 1.91
N GLU A 108 0.09 -0.79 0.69
CA GLU A 108 -0.65 -0.16 -0.41
C GLU A 108 -1.76 -1.08 -0.96
N ALA A 109 -1.57 -2.40 -0.95
CA ALA A 109 -2.51 -3.40 -1.45
C ALA A 109 -3.64 -3.74 -0.47
N TYR A 110 -4.29 -2.71 0.09
CA TYR A 110 -5.55 -2.84 0.85
C TYR A 110 -6.68 -3.44 -0.01
N VAL A 111 -6.50 -3.40 -1.33
CA VAL A 111 -7.49 -3.76 -2.32
C VAL A 111 -6.88 -4.78 -3.26
N ILE A 112 -7.59 -5.87 -3.52
CA ILE A 112 -7.20 -6.90 -4.49
C ILE A 112 -7.85 -6.65 -5.84
N ALA A 113 -7.28 -7.25 -6.88
CA ALA A 113 -7.85 -7.28 -8.22
C ALA A 113 -9.25 -7.93 -8.18
N GLY A 114 -10.28 -7.14 -8.41
CA GLY A 114 -11.65 -7.61 -8.58
C GLY A 114 -11.97 -7.94 -10.04
N PRO A 115 -13.26 -8.02 -10.39
CA PRO A 115 -13.69 -8.23 -11.77
C PRO A 115 -13.27 -7.05 -12.67
N GLU A 116 -13.16 -7.33 -13.98
CA GLU A 116 -12.94 -6.28 -14.98
C GLU A 116 -14.05 -5.23 -14.87
N SER A 117 -13.68 -3.96 -14.87
CA SER A 117 -14.63 -2.86 -14.84
C SER A 117 -15.28 -2.67 -16.22
N SER A 118 -16.33 -1.85 -16.29
CA SER A 118 -16.92 -1.44 -17.57
C SER A 118 -16.09 -0.36 -18.31
N PHE A 119 -14.96 0.06 -17.75
CA PHE A 119 -14.08 1.05 -18.35
C PHE A 119 -12.98 0.39 -19.19
N ALA A 120 -12.67 1.00 -20.33
CA ALA A 120 -11.52 0.65 -21.15
C ALA A 120 -10.52 1.82 -21.18
N LEU A 121 -9.24 1.52 -21.01
CA LEU A 121 -8.19 2.55 -21.04
C LEU A 121 -8.09 3.17 -22.45
N TYR A 122 -8.09 4.50 -22.52
CA TYR A 122 -8.10 5.26 -23.78
C TYR A 122 -6.76 5.96 -24.04
N GLY A 123 -6.12 5.57 -25.14
CA GLY A 123 -4.75 5.99 -25.46
C GLY A 123 -3.69 5.39 -24.52
N ASN A 124 -2.44 5.82 -24.70
CA ASN A 124 -1.31 5.36 -23.89
C ASN A 124 -1.03 6.32 -22.73
N HIS A 125 -0.62 5.76 -21.60
CA HIS A 125 -0.25 6.47 -20.40
C HIS A 125 1.17 6.07 -19.99
N ILE A 126 2.04 7.07 -19.86
CA ILE A 126 3.47 6.89 -19.63
C ILE A 126 3.82 7.27 -18.19
N VAL A 127 4.83 6.62 -17.63
CA VAL A 127 5.35 6.88 -16.28
C VAL A 127 5.42 8.37 -15.94
N GLY A 128 4.96 8.74 -14.73
CA GLY A 128 4.92 10.10 -14.23
C GLY A 128 3.60 10.85 -14.46
N GLN A 129 2.70 10.35 -15.31
CA GLN A 129 1.40 10.98 -15.54
C GLN A 129 0.45 10.81 -14.34
N ARG A 130 -0.32 11.86 -14.04
CA ARG A 130 -1.38 11.87 -13.01
C ARG A 130 -2.80 11.92 -13.59
N LEU A 131 -2.92 11.88 -14.90
CA LEU A 131 -4.20 11.96 -15.60
C LEU A 131 -4.38 10.68 -16.39
N ILE A 132 -5.47 9.97 -16.12
CA ILE A 132 -5.87 8.78 -16.86
C ILE A 132 -7.10 9.08 -17.69
N ARG A 133 -7.16 8.44 -18.86
CA ARG A 133 -8.28 8.58 -19.80
C ARG A 133 -8.93 7.24 -20.00
N MET A 134 -10.24 7.22 -19.89
CA MET A 134 -11.02 5.99 -19.88
C MET A 134 -12.22 6.17 -20.78
N THR A 135 -12.69 5.09 -21.38
CA THR A 135 -13.93 5.08 -22.17
C THR A 135 -14.94 4.15 -21.55
N CYS A 136 -16.22 4.53 -21.61
CA CYS A 136 -17.33 3.67 -21.20
C CYS A 136 -18.58 3.93 -22.04
N ARG A 137 -19.65 3.19 -21.74
CA ARG A 137 -20.97 3.43 -22.32
C ARG A 137 -21.65 4.58 -21.59
N ALA A 138 -22.55 5.30 -22.26
CA ALA A 138 -23.32 6.38 -21.65
C ALA A 138 -24.08 5.97 -20.36
N GLN A 139 -24.52 4.71 -20.29
CA GLN A 139 -25.23 4.18 -19.11
C GLN A 139 -24.29 3.78 -17.95
N THR A 140 -22.98 3.74 -18.16
CA THR A 140 -22.01 3.41 -17.11
C THR A 140 -21.81 4.61 -16.19
N LEU A 141 -21.94 4.40 -14.87
CA LEU A 141 -21.65 5.44 -13.89
C LEU A 141 -20.16 5.80 -13.92
N SER A 142 -19.84 7.08 -13.72
CA SER A 142 -18.46 7.53 -13.50
C SER A 142 -17.91 6.89 -12.23
N PRO A 143 -16.59 6.72 -12.10
CA PRO A 143 -16.01 6.28 -10.84
C PRO A 143 -16.22 7.33 -9.75
N ASP A 144 -16.33 6.88 -8.50
CA ASP A 144 -16.52 7.78 -7.37
C ASP A 144 -15.19 8.44 -6.96
N GLN A 145 -15.28 9.63 -6.38
CA GLN A 145 -14.11 10.27 -5.78
C GLN A 145 -13.57 9.39 -4.64
N GLY A 146 -12.28 9.08 -4.69
CA GLY A 146 -11.62 8.21 -3.74
C GLY A 146 -11.73 6.72 -4.07
N GLU A 147 -12.49 6.32 -5.11
CA GLU A 147 -12.54 4.93 -5.59
C GLU A 147 -11.15 4.50 -6.05
N VAL A 148 -10.78 3.26 -5.73
CA VAL A 148 -9.54 2.65 -6.18
C VAL A 148 -9.84 1.71 -7.36
N LEU A 149 -9.10 1.89 -8.45
CA LEU A 149 -9.14 1.01 -9.61
C LEU A 149 -7.77 0.36 -9.79
N LEU A 150 -7.74 -0.77 -10.48
CA LEU A 150 -6.49 -1.46 -10.82
C LEU A 150 -6.26 -1.37 -12.33
N LEU A 151 -5.10 -0.83 -12.72
CA LEU A 151 -4.57 -0.95 -14.07
C LEU A 151 -3.70 -2.21 -14.14
N SER A 152 -4.06 -3.14 -15.02
CA SER A 152 -3.40 -4.45 -15.14
C SER A 152 -3.12 -4.76 -16.60
N THR A 153 -1.84 -4.79 -16.98
CA THR A 153 -1.43 -5.16 -18.35
C THR A 153 -1.48 -6.67 -18.50
N GLU A 154 -2.43 -7.16 -19.31
CA GLU A 154 -2.76 -8.59 -19.42
C GLU A 154 -2.61 -9.14 -20.85
N ALA A 155 -2.32 -8.29 -21.83
CA ALA A 155 -2.09 -8.74 -23.20
C ALA A 155 -0.69 -9.34 -23.41
N SER A 156 -0.61 -10.36 -24.25
CA SER A 156 0.65 -10.93 -24.70
C SER A 156 1.48 -9.91 -25.49
N GLY A 157 2.81 -9.95 -25.31
CA GLY A 157 3.74 -9.02 -25.96
C GLY A 157 3.98 -7.71 -25.19
N TYR A 158 3.29 -7.50 -24.07
CA TYR A 158 3.52 -6.37 -23.17
C TYR A 158 4.10 -6.85 -21.83
N THR A 159 4.81 -5.95 -21.13
CA THR A 159 5.31 -6.24 -19.79
C THR A 159 4.14 -6.29 -18.80
N ALA A 160 4.02 -7.38 -18.06
CA ALA A 160 2.95 -7.57 -17.08
C ALA A 160 3.15 -6.62 -15.88
N ASN A 161 2.50 -5.45 -15.96
CA ASN A 161 2.52 -4.43 -14.93
C ASN A 161 1.16 -4.30 -14.27
N GLN A 162 1.15 -4.10 -12.96
CA GLN A 162 -0.05 -3.85 -12.16
C GLN A 162 0.14 -2.62 -11.28
N GLN A 163 -0.86 -1.74 -11.25
CA GLN A 163 -0.86 -0.58 -10.37
C GLN A 163 -2.27 -0.21 -9.92
N PHE A 164 -2.43 -0.06 -8.61
CA PHE A 164 -3.62 0.53 -8.01
C PHE A 164 -3.57 2.05 -8.17
N VAL A 165 -4.67 2.62 -8.68
CA VAL A 165 -4.83 4.05 -8.89
C VAL A 165 -6.08 4.52 -8.16
N ARG A 166 -5.93 5.50 -7.27
CA ARG A 166 -7.04 6.12 -6.56
C ARG A 166 -7.50 7.36 -7.32
N ILE A 167 -8.80 7.43 -7.62
CA ILE A 167 -9.41 8.57 -8.30
C ILE A 167 -9.45 9.76 -7.34
N GLU A 168 -8.79 10.85 -7.69
CA GLU A 168 -8.82 12.12 -6.96
C GLU A 168 -10.00 12.97 -7.42
N SER A 169 -10.24 13.03 -8.73
CA SER A 169 -11.37 13.72 -9.36
C SER A 169 -11.69 13.15 -10.74
N VAL A 170 -12.93 13.33 -11.18
CA VAL A 170 -13.34 13.15 -12.59
C VAL A 170 -13.43 14.55 -13.19
N ASP A 171 -12.42 14.94 -13.96
CA ASP A 171 -12.27 16.31 -14.46
C ASP A 171 -13.20 16.60 -15.64
N SER A 172 -13.44 15.59 -16.48
CA SER A 172 -14.41 15.70 -17.56
C SER A 172 -15.02 14.36 -17.95
N ARG A 173 -16.24 14.43 -18.46
CA ARG A 173 -16.95 13.33 -19.11
C ARG A 173 -17.61 13.88 -20.36
N THR A 174 -17.24 13.36 -21.53
CA THR A 174 -17.75 13.85 -22.82
C THR A 174 -18.10 12.69 -23.72
N THR A 175 -19.30 12.70 -24.30
CA THR A 175 -19.72 11.74 -25.33
C THR A 175 -19.02 12.09 -26.64
N GLN A 176 -18.27 11.14 -27.18
CA GLN A 176 -17.57 11.24 -28.46
C GLN A 176 -18.11 10.21 -29.44
N VAL A 177 -18.19 10.61 -30.70
CA VAL A 177 -18.56 9.73 -31.81
C VAL A 177 -17.30 9.09 -32.37
N PHE A 178 -17.32 7.77 -32.46
CA PHE A 178 -16.31 6.95 -33.08
C PHE A 178 -16.92 6.25 -34.29
N THR A 179 -16.09 5.96 -35.29
CA THR A 179 -16.53 5.27 -36.51
C THR A 179 -15.79 3.95 -36.63
N ASP A 180 -16.53 2.87 -36.90
CA ASP A 180 -15.97 1.56 -37.25
C ASP A 180 -16.49 1.09 -38.61
N GLY A 181 -16.11 -0.13 -39.03
CA GLY A 181 -16.60 -0.72 -40.28
C GLY A 181 -18.12 -0.97 -40.32
N SER A 182 -18.84 -0.77 -39.21
CA SER A 182 -20.30 -0.87 -39.10
C SER A 182 -20.99 0.50 -38.95
N GLY A 183 -20.24 1.60 -39.07
CA GLY A 183 -20.73 2.99 -39.01
C GLY A 183 -20.36 3.71 -37.72
N ASP A 184 -21.12 4.75 -37.39
CA ASP A 184 -20.86 5.59 -36.22
C ASP A 184 -21.43 4.97 -34.94
N TYR A 185 -20.77 5.23 -33.81
CA TYR A 185 -21.21 4.86 -32.47
C TYR A 185 -20.65 5.81 -31.43
N GLU A 186 -21.34 5.90 -30.30
CA GLU A 186 -20.97 6.82 -29.22
C GLU A 186 -20.31 6.08 -28.04
N ARG A 187 -19.32 6.75 -27.45
CA ARG A 187 -18.71 6.39 -26.17
C ARG A 187 -18.45 7.63 -25.35
N ASP A 188 -18.60 7.48 -24.05
CA ASP A 188 -18.19 8.52 -23.12
C ASP A 188 -16.69 8.38 -22.87
N VAL A 189 -15.96 9.47 -23.02
CA VAL A 189 -14.56 9.61 -22.64
C VAL A 189 -14.50 10.36 -21.31
N LEU A 190 -13.91 9.71 -20.31
CA LEU A 190 -13.66 10.26 -19.00
C LEU A 190 -12.18 10.63 -18.87
N VAL A 191 -11.95 11.81 -18.32
CA VAL A 191 -10.64 12.28 -17.90
C VAL A 191 -10.64 12.32 -16.38
N CYS A 192 -9.80 11.51 -15.75
CA CYS A 192 -9.72 11.43 -14.29
C CYS A 192 -8.31 11.77 -13.82
N THR A 193 -8.21 12.58 -12.78
CA THR A 193 -6.96 12.81 -12.05
C THR A 193 -6.81 11.74 -10.97
N ILE A 194 -5.60 11.20 -10.85
CA ILE A 194 -5.23 10.20 -9.84
C ILE A 194 -4.29 10.79 -8.80
N SER A 195 -4.41 10.29 -7.57
CA SER A 195 -3.69 10.84 -6.41
C SER A 195 -2.17 10.67 -6.48
N ALA A 196 -1.72 9.58 -7.08
CA ALA A 196 -0.30 9.26 -7.26
C ALA A 196 -0.01 9.04 -8.75
N PRO A 197 1.17 9.47 -9.25
CA PRO A 197 1.51 9.26 -10.65
C PRO A 197 1.63 7.78 -11.00
N ILE A 198 1.37 7.44 -12.27
CA ILE A 198 1.63 6.08 -12.75
C ILE A 198 3.13 5.78 -12.76
N ARG A 199 3.50 4.59 -12.29
CA ARG A 199 4.88 4.12 -12.11
C ARG A 199 5.34 3.24 -13.28
N PHE A 200 4.39 2.78 -14.08
CA PHE A 200 4.60 1.91 -15.23
C PHE A 200 3.86 2.47 -16.44
N ASP A 201 4.31 2.08 -17.63
CA ASP A 201 3.62 2.40 -18.87
C ASP A 201 2.41 1.48 -19.05
N PHE A 202 1.27 2.08 -19.36
CA PHE A 202 0.00 1.40 -19.61
C PHE A 202 -0.50 1.76 -21.00
N TYR A 203 -0.85 0.73 -21.77
CA TYR A 203 -1.29 0.87 -23.15
C TYR A 203 -2.78 0.61 -23.27
N GLY A 204 -3.51 1.59 -23.80
CA GLY A 204 -4.95 1.53 -24.03
C GLY A 204 -5.29 1.24 -25.49
N LEU A 205 -6.52 1.60 -25.88
CA LEU A 205 -6.94 1.60 -27.28
C LEU A 205 -7.08 3.02 -27.79
N ASP A 206 -6.62 3.27 -29.01
CA ASP A 206 -6.83 4.55 -29.70
C ASP A 206 -8.24 4.65 -30.29
N THR A 207 -8.84 3.51 -30.64
CA THR A 207 -10.23 3.39 -31.08
C THR A 207 -10.98 2.44 -30.14
N PRO A 208 -11.79 2.94 -29.19
CA PRO A 208 -12.56 2.13 -28.27
C PRO A 208 -13.59 1.28 -29.02
N PRO A 209 -13.68 -0.04 -28.80
CA PRO A 209 -14.50 -0.89 -29.67
C PRO A 209 -16.01 -0.73 -29.40
N ARG A 210 -16.82 -0.88 -30.46
CA ARG A 210 -18.29 -0.91 -30.38
C ARG A 210 -18.80 -2.07 -29.52
N PHE A 211 -18.08 -3.18 -29.49
CA PHE A 211 -18.39 -4.36 -28.67
C PHE A 211 -17.21 -4.72 -27.78
N SER A 212 -17.47 -5.40 -26.66
CA SER A 212 -16.45 -5.82 -25.69
C SER A 212 -15.59 -7.01 -26.16
N THR A 213 -15.58 -7.29 -27.47
CA THR A 213 -14.82 -8.36 -28.11
C THR A 213 -13.34 -8.01 -28.21
N THR A 214 -13.05 -6.75 -28.54
CA THR A 214 -11.69 -6.21 -28.51
C THR A 214 -11.41 -5.58 -27.16
N LYS A 215 -10.17 -5.71 -26.75
CA LYS A 215 -9.79 -5.71 -25.36
C LYS A 215 -8.45 -4.97 -25.30
N ALA A 216 -8.41 -3.85 -24.59
CA ALA A 216 -7.19 -3.06 -24.44
C ALA A 216 -6.04 -3.89 -23.85
N PRO A 217 -4.77 -3.60 -24.18
CA PRO A 217 -3.64 -4.29 -23.56
C PRO A 217 -3.66 -4.20 -22.03
N THR A 218 -4.05 -3.03 -21.52
CA THR A 218 -4.30 -2.78 -20.10
C THR A 218 -5.78 -2.90 -19.76
N ARG A 219 -6.10 -3.76 -18.79
CA ARG A 219 -7.42 -3.83 -18.15
C ARG A 219 -7.54 -2.81 -17.05
N VAL A 220 -8.72 -2.18 -16.98
CA VAL A 220 -9.17 -1.48 -15.79
C VAL A 220 -10.06 -2.44 -15.01
N ARG A 221 -9.65 -2.82 -13.80
CA ARG A 221 -10.42 -3.69 -12.92
C ARG A 221 -10.95 -2.90 -11.73
N ARG A 222 -12.14 -3.26 -11.26
CA ARG A 222 -12.58 -2.82 -9.94
C ARG A 222 -11.75 -3.52 -8.88
N THR A 223 -11.67 -2.92 -7.71
CA THR A 223 -10.96 -3.52 -6.60
C THR A 223 -11.93 -4.02 -5.54
N GLN A 224 -11.56 -5.07 -4.83
CA GLN A 224 -12.29 -5.54 -3.66
C GLN A 224 -11.40 -5.36 -2.44
N VAL A 225 -11.97 -4.89 -1.32
CA VAL A 225 -11.23 -4.76 -0.07
C VAL A 225 -10.78 -6.14 0.35
N ALA A 226 -9.47 -6.31 0.50
CA ALA A 226 -8.92 -7.49 1.14
C ALA A 226 -8.62 -7.11 2.59
N ASP A 227 -9.27 -7.80 3.53
CA ASP A 227 -8.94 -7.73 4.95
C ASP A 227 -7.61 -8.47 5.19
N ALA A 228 -6.52 -7.95 4.62
CA ALA A 228 -5.26 -8.67 4.52
C ALA A 228 -4.24 -8.24 5.58
N ALA A 229 -4.32 -7.03 6.12
CA ALA A 229 -3.32 -6.48 7.04
C ALA A 229 -3.97 -5.93 8.31
N ARG A 230 -3.56 -6.48 9.45
CA ARG A 230 -3.86 -5.93 10.77
C ARG A 230 -2.72 -4.98 11.16
N TYR A 231 -3.09 -3.75 11.48
CA TYR A 231 -2.18 -2.74 11.99
C TYR A 231 -2.42 -2.57 13.47
N PHE A 232 -1.33 -2.49 14.23
CA PHE A 232 -1.37 -2.25 15.67
C PHE A 232 -0.62 -0.95 15.94
N SER A 233 -1.25 -0.05 16.68
CA SER A 233 -0.68 1.22 17.12
C SER A 233 -1.05 1.44 18.59
N VAL A 234 -0.55 2.51 19.18
CA VAL A 234 -0.79 2.88 20.56
C VAL A 234 -1.29 4.31 20.60
N GLN A 235 -2.22 4.57 21.53
CA GLN A 235 -2.77 5.88 21.73
C GLN A 235 -2.79 6.18 23.24
N PRO A 236 -2.33 7.36 23.67
CA PRO A 236 -2.28 7.70 25.08
C PRO A 236 -3.69 7.88 25.63
N LEU A 237 -3.86 7.48 26.89
CA LEU A 237 -5.07 7.76 27.64
C LEU A 237 -5.14 9.25 28.00
N LEU A 238 -6.33 9.81 27.93
CA LEU A 238 -6.57 11.21 28.31
C LEU A 238 -6.61 11.37 29.83
N GLU A 239 -7.04 10.32 30.53
CA GLU A 239 -7.06 10.22 31.99
C GLU A 239 -6.45 8.87 32.40
N ALA A 240 -5.77 8.82 33.54
CA ALA A 240 -5.23 7.56 34.06
C ALA A 240 -6.40 6.61 34.36
N ALA A 241 -6.33 5.39 33.84
CA ALA A 241 -7.30 4.34 34.12
C ALA A 241 -6.85 3.51 35.33
N ASP A 242 -7.80 3.17 36.20
CA ASP A 242 -7.58 2.31 37.35
C ASP A 242 -7.93 0.85 37.03
N ALA A 243 -7.47 -0.06 37.89
CA ALA A 243 -7.92 -1.45 37.83
C ALA A 243 -9.44 -1.51 38.02
N ASP A 244 -10.12 -2.32 37.21
CA ASP A 244 -11.59 -2.51 37.15
C ASP A 244 -12.38 -1.41 36.41
N ASP A 245 -11.73 -0.43 35.80
CA ASP A 245 -12.42 0.51 34.90
C ASP A 245 -12.99 -0.20 33.68
N LEU A 246 -14.30 -0.02 33.45
CA LEU A 246 -15.03 -0.60 32.32
C LEU A 246 -14.99 0.28 31.06
N GLN A 247 -14.50 1.52 31.20
CA GLN A 247 -14.43 2.52 30.15
C GLN A 247 -13.14 3.32 30.33
N VAL A 248 -12.48 3.64 29.22
CA VAL A 248 -11.26 4.45 29.22
C VAL A 248 -11.43 5.60 28.23
N LEU A 249 -10.93 6.78 28.59
CA LEU A 249 -10.91 7.95 27.71
C LEU A 249 -9.57 7.98 26.98
N VAL A 250 -9.63 8.06 25.66
CA VAL A 250 -8.47 8.08 24.77
C VAL A 250 -8.39 9.47 24.13
N SER A 251 -7.17 9.95 23.86
CA SER A 251 -6.99 11.19 23.10
C SER A 251 -7.64 11.10 21.70
N SER A 252 -7.84 12.22 21.01
CA SER A 252 -8.18 12.16 19.59
C SER A 252 -6.93 11.85 18.76
N PRO A 253 -7.03 11.08 17.67
CA PRO A 253 -5.90 10.86 16.76
C PRO A 253 -5.43 12.15 16.08
#